data_AF-A0A1E5UIP4-F1
#
_entry.id   AF-A0A1E5UIP4-F1
#
_cell.length_a   1.000
_cell.length_b   1.000
_cell.length_c   1.000
_cell.angle_alpha   90.00
_cell.angle_beta   90.00
_cell.angle_gamma   90.00
#
_symmetry.space_group_name_H-M   'P 1'
#
loop_
_entity.id
_entity.type
_entity.pdbx_description
1 polymer ?
#
loop_
_entity_poly.entity_id
_entity_poly.type
_entity_poly.pdbx_seq_one_letter_code
_entity_poly.pdbx_strand_id
1 'polypeptide(L)'
;LASSEAMWALYERWREHFKQERDHEEMVRLFPRFKETVQRVHEVNNSNLPYKLQINKYTDGKLLDLITTFRITEEDIARYKAQGFLDDDIE
;
A
#
# COMPACT_ATOMS: atom_id res chain seq x y z
N LEU A 1 -13.62 12.45 -6.14
CA LEU A 1 -12.53 12.12 -5.21
C LEU A 1 -12.00 13.41 -4.59
N ALA A 2 -11.47 13.35 -3.36
CA ALA A 2 -10.94 14.53 -2.68
C ALA A 2 -9.67 15.06 -3.37
N SER A 3 -9.30 16.31 -3.10
CA SER A 3 -8.05 16.88 -3.63
C SER A 3 -6.82 16.17 -3.05
N SER A 4 -5.67 16.30 -3.70
CA SER A 4 -4.42 15.68 -3.25
C SER A 4 -4.03 16.17 -1.85
N GLU A 5 -4.28 17.44 -1.56
CA GLU A 5 -4.04 18.08 -0.25
C GLU A 5 -4.94 17.48 0.83
N ALA A 6 -6.21 17.24 0.53
CA ALA A 6 -7.14 16.60 1.47
C ALA A 6 -6.74 15.15 1.77
N MET A 7 -6.22 14.43 0.77
CA MET A 7 -5.68 13.08 0.95
C MET A 7 -4.38 13.08 1.75
N TRP A 8 -3.51 14.07 1.54
CA TRP A 8 -2.29 14.23 2.34
C TRP A 8 -2.62 14.51 3.81
N ALA A 9 -3.54 15.43 4.08
CA ALA A 9 -4.00 15.71 5.44
C ALA A 9 -4.66 14.48 6.11
N LEU A 10 -5.35 13.63 5.33
CA LEU A 10 -5.85 12.34 5.83
C LEU A 10 -4.70 11.39 6.18
N TYR A 11 -3.65 11.36 5.35
CA TYR A 11 -2.50 10.50 5.57
C TYR A 11 -1.70 10.90 6.82
N GLU A 12 -1.57 12.20 7.08
CA GLU A 12 -0.97 12.71 8.33
C GLU A 12 -1.79 12.30 9.56
N ARG A 13 -3.12 12.49 9.54
CA ARG A 13 -4.00 12.04 10.64
C ARG A 13 -3.96 10.53 10.84
N TRP A 14 -3.90 9.77 9.75
CA TRP A 14 -3.77 8.31 9.78
C TRP A 14 -2.46 7.88 10.47
N ARG A 15 -1.34 8.50 10.11
CA ARG A 15 -0.02 8.22 10.68
C ARG A 15 -0.03 8.46 12.19
N GLU A 16 -0.58 9.60 12.60
CA GLU A 16 -0.70 9.97 14.02
C GLU A 16 -1.62 8.99 14.78
N HIS A 17 -2.80 8.70 14.22
CA HIS A 17 -3.78 7.81 14.85
C HIS A 17 -3.25 6.39 15.08
N PHE A 18 -2.56 5.81 14.09
CA PHE A 18 -1.99 4.48 14.18
C PHE A 18 -0.55 4.45 14.69
N LYS A 19 -0.02 5.59 15.15
CA LYS A 19 1.34 5.77 15.66
C LYS A 19 2.41 5.14 14.76
N GLN A 20 2.27 5.38 13.45
CA GLN A 20 3.21 4.85 12.46
C GLN A 20 4.48 5.71 12.43
N GLU A 21 5.61 5.11 12.80
CA GLU A 21 6.92 5.74 12.64
C GLU A 21 7.30 5.70 11.16
N ARG A 22 7.15 6.85 10.51
CA ARG A 22 7.55 7.13 9.12
C ARG A 22 8.26 8.47 9.10
N ASP A 23 9.36 8.55 8.37
CA ASP A 23 9.94 9.82 7.97
C ASP A 23 9.15 10.44 6.80
N HIS A 24 9.43 11.70 6.48
CA HIS A 24 8.69 12.42 5.45
C HIS A 24 8.94 11.84 4.05
N GLU A 25 10.16 11.42 3.75
CA GLU A 25 10.52 10.87 2.43
C GLU A 25 9.81 9.55 2.17
N GLU A 26 9.77 8.67 3.17
CA GLU A 26 9.02 7.43 3.16
C GLU A 26 7.52 7.69 2.99
N MET A 27 6.97 8.69 3.69
CA MET A 27 5.57 9.08 3.47
C MET A 27 5.34 9.54 2.04
N VAL A 28 6.20 10.38 1.47
CA VAL A 28 6.07 10.83 0.07
C VAL A 28 6.09 9.63 -0.88
N ARG A 29 6.97 8.64 -0.66
CA ARG A 29 7.06 7.42 -1.47
C ARG A 29 5.81 6.53 -1.36
N LEU A 30 5.24 6.39 -0.17
CA LEU A 30 4.09 5.51 0.10
C LEU A 30 2.74 6.17 -0.20
N PHE A 31 2.70 7.51 -0.29
CA PHE A 31 1.46 8.27 -0.48
C PHE A 31 0.63 7.85 -1.71
N PRO A 32 1.20 7.51 -2.88
CA PRO A 32 0.43 6.97 -3.99
C PRO A 32 -0.35 5.70 -3.63
N ARG A 33 0.30 4.73 -2.94
CA ARG A 33 -0.34 3.48 -2.51
C ARG A 33 -1.40 3.71 -1.45
N PHE A 34 -1.15 4.65 -0.54
CA PHE A 34 -2.16 5.06 0.44
C PHE A 34 -3.43 5.58 -0.26
N LYS A 35 -3.29 6.46 -1.27
CA LYS A 35 -4.42 6.99 -2.05
C LYS A 35 -5.21 5.88 -2.73
N GLU A 36 -4.52 4.96 -3.42
CA GLU A 36 -5.15 3.82 -4.10
C GLU A 36 -5.92 2.94 -3.12
N THR A 37 -5.35 2.67 -1.95
CA THR A 37 -6.00 1.85 -0.92
C THR A 37 -7.25 2.54 -0.36
N VAL A 38 -7.19 3.85 -0.10
CA VAL A 38 -8.35 4.63 0.37
C VAL A 38 -9.45 4.69 -0.70
N GLN A 39 -9.08 4.84 -1.98
CA GLN A 39 -10.03 4.78 -3.10
C GLN A 39 -10.73 3.42 -3.15
N ARG A 40 -9.96 2.33 -3.05
CA ARG A 40 -10.50 0.97 -3.02
C ARG A 40 -11.43 0.73 -1.84
N VAL A 41 -11.10 1.27 -0.65
CA VAL A 41 -11.99 1.23 0.52
C VAL A 41 -13.32 1.92 0.20
N HIS A 42 -13.28 3.10 -0.41
CA HIS A 42 -14.48 3.84 -0.78
C HIS A 42 -15.33 3.10 -1.82
N GLU A 43 -14.71 2.57 -2.87
CA GLU A 43 -15.38 1.80 -3.92
C GLU A 43 -16.06 0.55 -3.35
N VAL A 44 -15.35 -0.25 -2.56
CA VAL A 44 -15.91 -1.46 -1.94
C VAL A 44 -17.04 -1.10 -0.98
N ASN A 45 -16.89 -0.01 -0.21
CA ASN A 45 -17.94 0.40 0.72
C ASN A 45 -19.20 0.92 0.04
N ASN A 46 -19.09 1.46 -1.18
CA ASN A 46 -20.24 1.85 -2.01
C ASN A 46 -20.72 0.74 -2.97
N SER A 47 -20.05 -0.40 -3.00
CA SER A 47 -20.49 -1.58 -3.74
C SER A 47 -21.50 -2.41 -2.92
N ASN A 48 -22.24 -3.29 -3.62
CA ASN A 48 -23.18 -4.23 -3.01
C ASN A 48 -22.49 -5.53 -2.51
N LEU A 49 -21.26 -5.43 -2.04
CA LEU A 49 -20.52 -6.57 -1.49
C LEU A 49 -20.98 -6.86 -0.04
N PRO A 50 -20.93 -8.14 0.40
CA PRO A 50 -21.38 -8.54 1.74
C PRO A 50 -20.40 -8.13 2.85
N TYR A 51 -19.32 -7.43 2.51
CA TYR A 51 -18.31 -6.94 3.44
C TYR A 51 -17.97 -5.49 3.16
N LYS A 52 -17.33 -4.86 4.14
CA LYS A 52 -16.81 -3.49 4.07
C LYS A 52 -15.33 -3.50 4.38
N LEU A 53 -14.60 -2.59 3.75
CA LEU A 53 -13.19 -2.33 4.05
C LEU A 53 -13.08 -1.09 4.94
N GLN A 54 -11.96 -0.98 5.65
CA GLN A 54 -11.67 0.15 6.51
C GLN A 54 -10.21 0.55 6.38
N ILE A 55 -9.96 1.85 6.48
CA ILE A 55 -8.63 2.41 6.70
C ILE A 55 -8.10 1.86 8.03
N ASN A 56 -6.94 1.21 7.99
CA ASN A 56 -6.32 0.53 9.13
C ASN A 56 -4.80 0.79 9.13
N LYS A 57 -4.06 0.25 10.10
CA LYS A 57 -2.61 0.50 10.24
C LYS A 57 -1.72 0.02 9.09
N TYR A 58 -2.28 -0.66 8.09
CA TYR A 58 -1.57 -1.19 6.92
C TYR A 58 -1.93 -0.47 5.62
N THR A 59 -2.71 0.62 5.69
CA THR A 59 -3.23 1.31 4.49
C THR A 59 -2.14 1.90 3.60
N ASP A 60 -0.95 2.19 4.13
CA ASP A 60 0.18 2.69 3.33
C ASP A 60 0.96 1.59 2.58
N GLY A 61 0.66 0.31 2.85
CA GLY A 61 1.28 -0.82 2.18
C GLY A 61 2.71 -1.17 2.63
N LYS A 62 3.32 -0.45 3.58
CA LYS A 62 4.72 -0.73 4.01
C LYS A 62 4.91 -2.16 4.51
N LEU A 63 3.92 -2.72 5.20
CA LEU A 63 4.00 -4.10 5.68
C LEU A 63 4.11 -5.09 4.52
N LEU A 64 3.45 -4.82 3.39
CA LEU A 64 3.55 -5.68 2.21
C LEU A 64 4.98 -5.65 1.68
N ASP A 65 5.59 -4.45 1.58
CA ASP A 65 6.98 -4.29 1.13
C ASP A 65 7.93 -5.08 2.06
N LEU A 66 7.77 -4.97 3.38
CA LEU A 66 8.56 -5.75 4.33
C LEU A 66 8.36 -7.26 4.12
N ILE A 67 7.12 -7.74 4.01
CA ILE A 67 6.84 -9.18 3.82
C ILE A 67 7.43 -9.68 2.49
N THR A 68 7.36 -8.91 1.41
CA THR A 68 7.96 -9.29 0.13
C THR A 68 9.48 -9.28 0.21
N THR A 69 10.07 -8.26 0.83
CA THR A 69 11.53 -8.17 1.03
C THR A 69 12.06 -9.29 1.94
N PHE A 70 11.30 -9.70 2.96
CA PHE A 70 11.71 -10.76 3.89
C PHE A 70 11.38 -12.19 3.43
N ARG A 71 10.61 -12.37 2.34
CA ARG A 71 10.15 -13.71 1.89
C ARG A 71 10.68 -14.16 0.54
N ILE A 72 11.15 -13.25 -0.31
CA ILE A 72 11.62 -13.64 -1.64
C ILE A 72 13.14 -13.66 -1.60
N THR A 73 13.70 -14.87 -1.60
CA THR A 73 15.14 -15.06 -1.78
C THR A 73 15.52 -14.85 -3.25
N GLU A 74 16.79 -14.63 -3.57
CA GLU A 74 17.24 -14.59 -4.97
C GLU A 74 16.88 -15.88 -5.74
N GLU A 75 16.83 -17.02 -5.04
CA GLU A 75 16.37 -18.29 -5.60
C GLU A 75 14.87 -18.26 -5.96
N ASP A 76 14.04 -17.62 -5.15
CA ASP A 76 12.62 -17.44 -5.44
C ASP A 76 12.40 -16.49 -6.63
N ILE A 77 13.16 -15.39 -6.71
CA ILE A 77 13.12 -14.48 -7.86
C ILE A 77 13.50 -15.24 -9.13
N ALA A 78 14.62 -15.98 -9.10
CA ALA A 78 15.08 -16.77 -10.23
C ALA A 78 14.06 -17.85 -10.65
N ARG A 79 13.44 -18.52 -9.67
CA ARG A 79 12.38 -19.52 -9.91
C ARG A 79 11.16 -18.89 -10.60
N TYR A 80 10.71 -17.73 -10.13
CA TYR A 80 9.54 -17.07 -10.70
C TYR A 80 9.81 -16.49 -12.09
N LYS A 81 11.02 -15.97 -12.34
CA LYS A 81 11.47 -15.59 -13.69
C LYS A 81 11.50 -16.80 -14.64
N ALA A 82 12.06 -17.93 -14.20
CA ALA A 82 12.09 -19.17 -15.00
C ALA A 82 10.68 -19.73 -15.30
N GLN A 83 9.70 -19.43 -14.44
CA GLN A 83 8.30 -19.82 -14.63
C GLN A 83 7.46 -18.77 -15.37
N GLY A 84 8.04 -17.63 -15.75
CA GLY A 84 7.36 -16.54 -16.46
C GLY A 84 6.34 -15.76 -15.62
N PHE A 85 6.48 -15.78 -14.29
CA PHE A 85 5.60 -15.05 -13.36
C PHE A 85 6.10 -13.64 -13.00
N LEU A 86 7.35 -13.32 -13.32
CA LEU A 86 7.95 -12.00 -13.13
C LEU A 86 8.63 -11.58 -14.43
N ASP A 87 8.27 -10.41 -14.94
CA ASP A 87 8.96 -9.78 -16.07
C ASP A 87 10.30 -9.20 -15.61
N ASP A 88 11.27 -9.11 -16.52
CA ASP A 88 12.63 -8.64 -16.22
C ASP A 88 12.71 -7.14 -15.86
N ASP A 89 11.61 -6.38 -15.97
CA ASP A 89 11.59 -4.91 -15.98
C ASP A 89 11.18 -4.23 -14.65
N ILE A 90 11.17 -4.93 -13.51
CA ILE A 90 10.96 -4.27 -12.21
C ILE A 90 12.34 -4.02 -11.57
N GLU A 91 12.95 -2.88 -11.92
CA GLU A 91 14.07 -2.25 -11.19
C GLU A 91 13.63 -1.70 -9.82
#